data_AF-A0A1C5EUD4-F1
#
_entry.id   AF-A0A1C5EUD4-F1
#
_cell.length_a   1.000
_cell.length_b   1.000
_cell.length_c   1.000
_cell.angle_alpha   90.00
_cell.angle_beta   90.00
_cell.angle_gamma   90.00
#
_symmetry.space_group_name_H-M   'P 1'
#
loop_
_entity.id
_entity.type
_entity.pdbx_description
1 polymer ?
#
loop_
_entity_poly.entity_id
_entity_poly.type
_entity_poly.pdbx_seq_one_letter_code
_entity_poly.pdbx_strand_id
1 'polypeptide(L)'
;MRLFRMSESGRIALVEEPTPAPATGQVLVRVHATSLNARDLFMLDGRYPVPTGRVSLVSTPDWGAEVRKLTDGQGADVVVEVGGGSRSDLET
;
A
#
# COMPACT_ATOMS: atom_id res chain seq x y z
N MET A 1 17.25 -3.55 -8.76
CA MET A 1 17.01 -3.19 -7.34
C MET A 1 16.78 -4.45 -6.50
N ARG A 2 17.07 -4.37 -5.20
CA ARG A 2 16.74 -5.43 -4.21
C ARG A 2 15.42 -5.09 -3.54
N LEU A 3 14.54 -6.06 -3.36
CA LEU A 3 13.25 -5.90 -2.69
C LEU A 3 12.85 -7.16 -1.94
N PHE A 4 11.99 -7.02 -0.94
CA PHE A 4 11.36 -8.16 -0.28
C PHE A 4 10.07 -8.52 -1.02
N ARG A 5 10.01 -9.74 -1.55
CA ARG A 5 8.83 -10.29 -2.23
C ARG A 5 8.14 -11.27 -1.29
N MET A 6 6.82 -11.13 -1.19
CA MET A 6 5.97 -12.04 -0.44
C MET A 6 5.32 -13.03 -1.43
N SER A 7 5.38 -14.32 -1.10
CA SER A 7 4.65 -15.36 -1.83
C SER A 7 3.20 -15.46 -1.34
N GLU A 8 2.34 -16.13 -2.10
CA GLU A 8 0.95 -16.44 -1.68
C GLU A 8 0.89 -17.18 -0.33
N SER A 9 1.92 -17.97 -0.01
CA SER A 9 2.05 -18.67 1.28
C SER A 9 2.47 -17.77 2.46
N GLY A 10 2.65 -16.47 2.24
CA GLY A 10 3.10 -15.51 3.24
C GLY A 10 4.61 -15.51 3.52
N ARG A 11 5.40 -16.36 2.86
CA ARG A 11 6.87 -16.34 2.97
C ARG A 11 7.44 -15.09 2.30
N ILE A 12 8.32 -14.40 3.02
CA ILE A 12 9.07 -13.24 2.52
C ILE A 12 10.47 -13.68 2.10
N ALA A 13 10.90 -13.27 0.90
CA ALA A 13 12.24 -13.51 0.39
C ALA A 13 12.85 -12.22 -0.18
N LEU A 14 14.15 -12.02 0.04
CA LEU A 14 14.91 -10.97 -0.63
C LEU A 14 15.17 -11.41 -2.09
N VAL A 15 14.77 -10.59 -3.05
CA VAL A 15 14.94 -10.85 -4.49
C VAL A 15 15.58 -9.67 -5.20
N GLU A 16 16.18 -9.94 -6.36
CA GLU A 16 16.74 -8.93 -7.26
C GLU A 16 15.92 -8.84 -8.55
N GLU A 17 15.54 -7.63 -8.94
CA GLU A 17 14.73 -7.34 -10.14
C GLU A 17 15.23 -6.07 -10.84
N PRO A 18 14.90 -5.82 -12.12
CA PRO A 18 15.23 -4.55 -12.77
C PRO A 18 14.66 -3.35 -12.01
N THR A 19 15.39 -2.23 -11.99
CA THR A 19 14.85 -0.97 -11.47
C THR A 19 13.76 -0.46 -12.43
N PRO A 20 12.53 -0.20 -11.97
CA PRO A 20 11.46 0.26 -12.85
C PRO A 20 11.72 1.68 -13.35
N ALA A 21 11.31 1.96 -14.59
CA ALA A 21 11.25 3.32 -15.12
C ALA A 21 9.87 3.91 -14.80
N PRO A 22 9.78 5.13 -14.24
CA PRO A 22 8.50 5.77 -14.00
C PRO A 22 7.84 6.17 -15.33
N ALA A 23 6.52 6.00 -15.44
CA ALA A 23 5.72 6.54 -16.53
C ALA A 23 5.43 8.04 -16.32
N THR A 24 4.78 8.68 -17.31
CA THR A 24 4.31 10.07 -17.20
C THR A 24 3.46 10.26 -15.95
N GLY A 25 3.83 11.24 -15.11
CA GLY A 25 3.15 11.54 -13.85
C GLY A 25 3.55 10.65 -12.66
N GLN A 26 4.46 9.69 -12.84
CA GLN A 26 5.02 8.89 -11.75
C GLN A 26 6.40 9.41 -11.34
N VAL A 27 6.76 9.16 -10.08
CA VAL A 27 8.10 9.44 -9.56
C VAL A 27 8.75 8.15 -9.09
N LEU A 28 10.05 8.00 -9.34
CA LEU A 28 10.83 6.88 -8.81
C LEU A 28 11.43 7.29 -7.46
N VAL A 29 11.04 6.59 -6.41
CA VAL A 29 11.53 6.85 -5.04
C VAL A 29 12.50 5.75 -4.63
N ARG A 30 13.70 6.15 -4.17
CA ARG A 30 14.65 5.22 -3.56
C ARG A 30 14.37 5.08 -2.07
N VAL A 31 13.84 3.92 -1.67
CA VAL A 31 13.58 3.59 -0.27
C VAL A 31 14.88 3.12 0.39
N HIS A 32 15.31 3.81 1.46
CA HIS A 32 16.50 3.44 2.25
C HIS A 32 16.16 2.52 3.43
N ALA A 33 14.97 2.68 4.01
CA ALA A 33 14.45 1.88 5.11
C ALA A 33 12.92 1.90 5.10
N THR A 34 12.32 0.86 5.64
CA THR A 34 10.89 0.78 5.96
C THR A 34 10.72 -0.10 7.20
N SER A 35 9.64 0.09 7.95
CA SER A 35 9.30 -0.77 9.09
C SER A 35 8.26 -1.82 8.68
N LEU A 36 8.29 -2.95 9.39
CA LEU A 36 7.14 -3.84 9.44
C LEU A 36 6.19 -3.34 10.53
N ASN A 37 4.90 -3.42 10.26
CA ASN A 37 3.82 -2.98 11.12
C ASN A 37 2.94 -4.18 11.47
N ALA A 38 2.29 -4.17 12.64
CA ALA A 38 1.34 -5.21 13.03
C ALA A 38 0.21 -5.39 12.00
N ARG A 39 -0.16 -4.30 11.29
CA ARG A 39 -1.14 -4.34 10.21
C ARG A 39 -0.73 -5.25 9.04
N ASP A 40 0.56 -5.46 8.81
CA ASP A 40 1.05 -6.31 7.72
C ASP A 40 0.67 -7.77 7.99
N LEU A 41 0.70 -8.20 9.26
CA LEU A 41 0.21 -9.51 9.68
C LEU A 41 -1.31 -9.63 9.49
N PHE A 42 -2.07 -8.58 9.82
CA PHE A 42 -3.52 -8.58 9.59
C PHE A 42 -3.87 -8.62 8.10
N MET A 43 -3.09 -7.96 7.24
CA MET A 43 -3.27 -8.04 5.78
C MET A 43 -2.97 -9.45 5.28
N LEU A 44 -1.90 -10.06 5.77
CA LEU A 44 -1.52 -11.44 5.45
C LEU A 44 -2.60 -12.46 5.83
N ASP A 45 -3.19 -12.30 7.01
CA ASP A 45 -4.24 -13.21 7.48
C ASP A 45 -5.63 -12.91 6.87
N GLY A 46 -5.73 -11.94 5.96
CA GLY A 46 -7.02 -11.49 5.40
C GLY A 46 -7.93 -10.80 6.43
N ARG A 47 -7.38 -10.42 7.59
CA ARG A 47 -8.11 -9.81 8.72
C ARG A 47 -8.06 -8.28 8.73
N TYR A 48 -7.35 -7.65 7.78
CA TYR A 48 -7.29 -6.20 7.70
C TYR A 48 -8.62 -5.66 7.13
N PRO A 49 -9.46 -4.98 7.93
CA PRO A 49 -10.75 -4.52 7.45
C PRO A 49 -10.54 -3.42 6.42
N VAL A 50 -11.11 -3.61 5.23
CA VAL A 50 -11.27 -2.55 4.24
C VAL A 50 -12.74 -2.12 4.30
N PRO A 51 -13.06 -1.00 4.96
CA PRO A 51 -14.41 -0.47 4.96
C PRO A 51 -14.95 -0.32 3.54
N THR A 52 -16.25 -0.56 3.38
CA THR A 52 -16.98 -0.33 2.12
C THR A 52 -16.72 1.10 1.61
N GLY A 53 -16.50 1.24 0.29
CA GLY A 53 -16.23 2.52 -0.35
C GLY A 53 -14.77 2.95 -0.35
N ARG A 54 -13.83 2.07 0.04
CA ARG A 54 -12.39 2.32 -0.08
C ARG A 54 -11.74 1.46 -1.15
N VAL A 55 -10.75 2.00 -1.84
CA VAL A 55 -9.88 1.25 -2.76
C VAL A 55 -8.78 0.59 -1.92
N SER A 56 -8.72 -0.74 -1.95
CA SER A 56 -7.71 -1.52 -1.24
C SER A 56 -6.45 -1.65 -2.09
N LEU A 57 -5.31 -1.26 -1.52
CA LEU A 57 -4.01 -1.44 -2.18
C LEU A 57 -3.65 -2.92 -2.39
N VAL A 58 -4.24 -3.83 -1.62
CA VAL A 58 -3.97 -5.28 -1.71
C VAL A 58 -4.76 -5.92 -2.84
N SER A 59 -6.08 -5.67 -2.92
CA SER A 59 -6.92 -6.27 -3.96
C SER A 59 -6.98 -5.46 -5.25
N THR A 60 -6.50 -4.22 -5.24
CA THR A 60 -6.50 -3.30 -6.38
C THR A 60 -5.10 -2.72 -6.58
N PRO A 61 -4.14 -3.50 -7.11
CA PRO A 61 -2.76 -3.05 -7.31
C PRO A 61 -2.65 -1.85 -8.26
N ASP A 62 -3.57 -1.73 -9.23
CA ASP A 62 -3.76 -0.50 -10.03
C ASP A 62 -4.82 0.41 -9.40
N TRP A 63 -4.62 0.76 -8.13
CA TRP A 63 -5.55 1.61 -7.39
C TRP A 63 -5.71 2.99 -8.04
N GLY A 64 -4.71 3.48 -8.77
CA GLY A 64 -4.77 4.76 -9.48
C GLY A 64 -5.80 4.75 -10.61
N ALA A 65 -5.93 3.64 -11.34
CA ALA A 65 -7.01 3.48 -12.32
C ALA A 65 -8.39 3.42 -11.65
N GLU A 66 -8.52 2.71 -10.52
CA GLU A 66 -9.81 2.64 -9.80
C GLU A 66 -10.20 4.00 -9.21
N VAL A 67 -9.25 4.78 -8.66
CA VAL A 67 -9.52 6.15 -8.20
C VAL A 67 -10.02 7.00 -9.36
N ARG A 68 -9.34 6.99 -10.52
CA ARG A 68 -9.80 7.74 -11.70
C ARG A 68 -11.22 7.37 -12.10
N LYS A 69 -11.55 6.08 -12.10
CA LYS A 69 -12.90 5.59 -12.40
C LYS A 69 -13.94 6.11 -11.40
N LEU A 70 -13.61 6.14 -10.10
CA LEU A 70 -14.50 6.64 -9.04
C LEU A 70 -14.66 8.17 -9.05
N THR A 71 -13.79 8.89 -9.75
CA THR A 71 -13.76 10.36 -9.79
C THR A 71 -13.99 10.90 -11.21
N ASP A 72 -14.72 10.19 -12.07
CA ASP A 72 -15.01 10.61 -13.46
C ASP A 72 -13.77 11.07 -14.25
N GLY A 73 -12.66 10.35 -14.09
CA GLY A 73 -11.39 10.59 -14.76
C GLY A 73 -10.46 11.59 -14.08
N GLN A 74 -10.88 12.31 -13.04
CA GLN A 74 -10.08 13.37 -12.41
C GLN A 74 -8.85 12.84 -11.65
N GLY A 75 -8.98 11.72 -10.92
CA GLY A 75 -7.92 11.18 -10.08
C GLY A 75 -7.90 11.83 -8.69
N ALA A 76 -6.70 12.02 -8.12
CA ALA A 76 -6.51 12.67 -6.84
C ALA A 76 -5.29 13.62 -6.90
N ASP A 77 -5.48 14.86 -6.46
CA ASP A 77 -4.41 15.86 -6.36
C ASP A 77 -3.57 15.72 -5.08
N VAL A 78 -4.18 15.17 -4.02
CA VAL A 78 -3.54 15.01 -2.71
C VAL A 78 -3.76 13.58 -2.21
N VAL A 79 -2.65 12.90 -1.89
CA VAL A 79 -2.65 11.58 -1.25
C VAL A 79 -2.14 11.75 0.17
N VAL A 80 -2.97 11.39 1.15
CA VAL A 80 -2.61 11.46 2.58
C VAL A 80 -2.36 10.04 3.09
N GLU A 81 -1.15 9.77 3.55
CA GLU A 81 -0.85 8.57 4.33
C GLU A 81 -1.07 8.86 5.81
N VAL A 82 -2.03 8.16 6.42
CA VAL A 82 -2.28 8.26 7.87
C VAL A 82 -1.44 7.20 8.57
N GLY A 83 -0.41 7.64 9.30
CA GLY A 83 0.33 6.77 10.23
C GLY A 83 -0.58 6.30 11.36
N GLY A 84 -0.57 4.99 11.65
CA GLY A 84 -1.36 4.43 12.75
C GLY A 84 -0.79 4.83 14.10
N GLY A 85 -1.51 5.67 14.86
CA GLY A 85 -1.27 5.87 16.29
C GLY A 85 -2.06 4.83 17.10
N SER A 86 -1.43 4.21 18.09
CA SER A 86 -2.15 3.43 19.11
C SER A 86 -3.14 4.37 19.81
N ARG A 87 -4.44 4.17 19.58
CA ARG A 87 -5.49 4.87 20.32
C ARG A 87 -5.69 4.14 21.64
N SER A 88 -4.95 4.53 22.69
CA SER A 88 -5.06 3.98 24.05
C SER A 88 -5.90 4.84 25.00
N ASP A 89 -6.50 5.93 24.53
CA ASP A 89 -6.94 6.99 25.44
C ASP A 89 -8.18 7.73 24.89
N LEU A 90 -9.32 7.05 24.96
CA LEU A 90 -10.64 7.69 25.06
C LEU A 90 -11.58 6.81 25.89
N GLU A 91 -11.33 6.79 27.20
CA GLU A 91 -12.38 6.68 28.22
C GLU A 91 -11.91 7.45 29.47
N THR A 92 -12.37 8.70 29.61
CA THR A 92 -12.79 9.26 30.90
C THR A 92 -13.77 10.40 30.65
#